data_AF-A0A2S6AFE2-F1
#
_entry.id   AF-A0A2S6AFE2-F1
#
_cell.length_a   1.000
_cell.length_b   1.000
_cell.length_c   1.000
_cell.angle_alpha   90.00
_cell.angle_beta   90.00
_cell.angle_gamma   90.00
#
_symmetry.space_group_name_H-M   'P 1'
#
loop_
_entity.id
_entity.type
_entity.pdbx_description
1 polymer ?
#
loop_
_entity_poly.entity_id
_entity_poly.type
_entity_poly.pdbx_seq_one_letter_code
_entity_poly.pdbx_strand_id
1 'polypeptide(L)'
;MWLTILLSMLAGVMGANAVPHFVKGMVGEQFPNVWGNSALRNAVAGTFGLAIAVAIGCLADMPAHVAPAIIGGLAGALLMAVFHGCSGAFRLNTALGLANPPRHSESVTQH
;
A
#
# COMPACT_ATOMS: atom_id res chain seq x y z
N MET A 1 19.79 13.03 -8.27
CA MET A 1 18.50 13.33 -8.93
C MET A 1 17.77 12.10 -9.48
N TRP A 2 18.24 11.36 -10.51
CA TRP A 2 17.48 10.20 -11.04
C TRP A 2 17.22 9.13 -9.98
N LEU A 3 18.24 8.76 -9.21
CA LEU A 3 18.10 7.83 -8.08
C LEU A 3 17.08 8.35 -7.05
N THR A 4 17.10 9.64 -6.73
CA THR A 4 16.12 10.29 -5.84
C THR A 4 14.70 10.18 -6.35
N ILE A 5 14.47 10.38 -7.66
CA ILE A 5 13.16 10.22 -8.28
C ILE A 5 12.69 8.77 -8.13
N LEU A 6 13.54 7.81 -8.49
CA LEU A 6 13.21 6.38 -8.44
C LEU A 6 12.94 5.89 -7.01
N LEU A 7 13.81 6.24 -6.05
CA LEU A 7 13.64 5.86 -4.64
C LEU A 7 12.44 6.56 -4.02
N SER A 8 12.23 7.85 -4.29
CA SER A 8 11.03 8.56 -3.79
C SER A 8 9.76 7.96 -4.39
N MET A 9 9.75 7.61 -5.67
CA MET A 9 8.63 6.92 -6.30
C MET A 9 8.38 5.56 -5.66
N LEU A 10 9.42 4.77 -5.41
CA LEU A 10 9.29 3.49 -4.72
C LEU A 10 8.76 3.67 -3.28
N ALA A 11 9.24 4.68 -2.55
CA ALA A 11 8.72 5.03 -1.23
C ALA A 11 7.23 5.39 -1.30
N GLY A 12 6.81 6.15 -2.31
CA GLY A 12 5.41 6.48 -2.57
C GLY A 12 4.54 5.24 -2.83
N VAL A 13 5.01 4.32 -3.68
CA VAL A 13 4.33 3.04 -3.95
C VAL A 13 4.20 2.21 -2.67
N MET A 14 5.29 2.04 -1.92
CA MET A 14 5.29 1.26 -0.68
C MET A 14 4.40 1.90 0.40
N GLY A 15 4.50 3.22 0.58
CA GLY A 15 3.72 3.96 1.56
C GLY A 15 2.22 3.88 1.26
N ALA A 16 1.82 4.22 0.04
CA ALA A 16 0.42 4.13 -0.36
C ALA A 16 -0.13 2.70 -0.34
N ASN A 17 0.72 1.69 -0.57
CA ASN A 17 0.33 0.29 -0.44
C ASN A 17 0.12 -0.10 1.02
N ALA A 18 0.98 0.38 1.92
CA ALA A 18 0.97 0.04 3.33
C ALA A 18 -0.22 0.65 4.09
N VAL A 19 -0.67 1.85 3.70
CA VAL A 19 -1.77 2.58 4.34
C VAL A 19 -3.05 1.75 4.48
N PRO A 20 -3.65 1.17 3.42
CA PRO A 20 -4.88 0.40 3.57
C PRO A 20 -4.70 -0.82 4.50
N HIS A 21 -3.56 -1.52 4.44
CA HIS A 21 -3.27 -2.62 5.37
C HIS A 21 -3.20 -2.12 6.82
N PHE A 22 -2.47 -1.02 7.06
CA PHE A 22 -2.32 -0.46 8.39
C PHE A 22 -3.67 -0.02 8.96
N VAL A 23 -4.39 0.82 8.22
CA VAL A 23 -5.67 1.39 8.67
C VAL A 23 -6.71 0.29 8.88
N LYS A 24 -6.93 -0.59 7.89
CA LYS A 24 -7.90 -1.70 8.00
C LYS A 24 -7.55 -2.63 9.16
N GLY A 25 -6.27 -2.98 9.31
CA GLY A 25 -5.83 -3.82 10.41
C GLY A 25 -6.06 -3.19 11.78
N MET A 26 -5.76 -1.90 11.93
CA MET A 26 -5.96 -1.15 13.18
C MET A 26 -7.44 -1.04 13.58
N VAL A 27 -8.36 -1.01 12.61
CA VAL A 27 -9.82 -0.97 12.87
C VAL A 27 -10.48 -2.34 12.90
N GLY A 28 -9.70 -3.44 12.94
CA GLY A 28 -10.25 -4.79 13.06
C GLY A 28 -10.79 -5.37 11.75
N GLU A 29 -10.52 -4.75 10.60
CA GLU A 29 -11.02 -5.18 9.30
C GLU A 29 -10.01 -6.00 8.49
N GLN A 30 -10.54 -6.93 7.70
CA GLN A 30 -9.76 -7.67 6.73
C GLN A 30 -9.58 -6.87 5.42
N PHE A 31 -8.51 -7.21 4.71
CA PHE A 31 -8.09 -6.60 3.45
C PHE A 31 -7.18 -7.61 2.74
N PRO A 32 -7.20 -7.71 1.39
CA PRO A 32 -6.39 -8.70 0.67
C PRO A 32 -4.93 -8.58 1.05
N ASN A 33 -4.35 -9.66 1.57
CA ASN A 33 -2.97 -9.68 2.05
C ASN A 33 -2.30 -11.00 1.68
N VAL A 34 -1.10 -10.91 1.11
CA VAL A 34 -0.30 -12.07 0.70
C VAL A 34 0.14 -12.95 1.87
N TRP A 35 0.21 -12.41 3.09
CA TRP A 35 0.45 -13.17 4.32
C TRP A 35 -0.84 -13.71 4.97
N GLY A 36 -2.00 -13.48 4.36
CA GLY A 36 -3.30 -13.98 4.77
C GLY A 36 -4.23 -12.91 5.34
N ASN A 37 -5.53 -13.14 5.20
CA ASN A 37 -6.59 -12.15 5.45
C ASN A 37 -7.03 -12.13 6.92
N SER A 38 -6.33 -11.38 7.77
CA SER A 38 -6.79 -11.09 9.13
C SER A 38 -6.42 -9.67 9.52
N ALA A 39 -7.17 -9.07 10.44
CA ALA A 39 -6.92 -7.70 10.91
C ALA A 39 -5.50 -7.55 11.48
N LEU A 40 -5.05 -8.49 12.33
CA LEU A 40 -3.71 -8.46 12.91
C LEU A 40 -2.61 -8.53 11.83
N ARG A 41 -2.73 -9.47 10.88
CA ARG A 41 -1.73 -9.59 9.80
C ARG A 41 -1.70 -8.35 8.91
N ASN A 42 -2.84 -7.69 8.71
CA ASN A 42 -2.91 -6.41 8.02
C ASN A 42 -2.24 -5.28 8.79
N ALA A 43 -2.49 -5.15 10.09
CA ALA A 43 -1.84 -4.13 10.90
C ALA A 43 -0.32 -4.29 10.85
N VAL A 44 0.17 -5.52 11.06
CA VAL A 44 1.60 -5.87 10.99
C VAL A 44 2.18 -5.59 9.60
N ALA A 45 1.51 -6.02 8.53
CA ALA A 45 1.96 -5.77 7.17
C ALA A 45 2.00 -4.28 6.81
N GLY A 46 0.99 -3.53 7.23
CA GLY A 46 0.94 -2.08 7.08
C GLY A 46 2.08 -1.39 7.83
N THR A 47 2.35 -1.78 9.09
CA THR A 47 3.46 -1.21 9.86
C THR A 47 4.81 -1.48 9.21
N PHE A 48 5.08 -2.72 8.78
CA PHE A 48 6.32 -3.03 8.07
C PHE A 48 6.43 -2.31 6.72
N GLY A 49 5.34 -2.22 5.96
CA GLY A 49 5.31 -1.48 4.71
C GLY A 49 5.60 0.01 4.89
N LEU A 50 5.04 0.64 5.93
CA LEU A 50 5.35 2.03 6.29
C LEU A 50 6.81 2.20 6.71
N ALA A 51 7.34 1.29 7.53
CA ALA A 51 8.74 1.32 7.94
C ALA A 51 9.70 1.21 6.74
N ILE A 52 9.39 0.32 5.79
CA ILE A 52 10.14 0.19 4.53
C ILE A 52 10.02 1.47 3.70
N ALA A 53 8.83 2.06 3.57
CA ALA A 53 8.64 3.31 2.84
C ALA A 53 9.49 4.46 3.43
N VAL A 54 9.53 4.58 4.76
CA VAL A 54 10.38 5.56 5.46
C VAL A 54 11.86 5.28 5.19
N ALA A 55 12.30 4.03 5.34
CA ALA A 55 13.70 3.66 5.08
C ALA A 55 14.13 4.01 3.65
N ILE A 56 13.30 3.72 2.65
CA ILE A 56 13.55 4.08 1.25
C ILE A 56 13.58 5.61 1.08
N GLY A 57 12.66 6.32 1.73
CA GLY A 57 12.63 7.79 1.71
C GLY A 57 13.90 8.41 2.28
N CYS A 58 14.42 7.88 3.39
CA CYS A 58 15.71 8.31 3.96
C CYS A 58 16.88 8.07 3.01
N LEU A 59 16.84 7.00 2.22
CA LEU A 59 17.87 6.69 1.22
C LEU A 59 17.75 7.50 -0.07
N ALA A 60 16.62 8.18 -0.30
CA ALA A 60 16.36 8.91 -1.54
C ALA A 60 17.12 10.25 -1.67
N ASP A 61 17.84 10.68 -0.64
CA ASP A 61 18.51 11.99 -0.60
C ASP A 61 17.53 13.15 -0.88
N MET A 62 16.35 13.07 -0.27
CA MET A 62 15.27 14.04 -0.47
C MET A 62 15.68 15.50 -0.18
N PRO A 63 16.46 15.81 0.89
CA PRO A 63 16.81 17.19 1.20
C PRO A 63 17.62 17.89 0.10
N ALA A 64 18.46 17.15 -0.63
CA ALA A 64 19.24 17.70 -1.74
C ALA A 64 18.42 17.89 -3.02
N HIS A 65 17.28 17.22 -3.15
CA HIS A 65 16.48 17.15 -4.38
C HIS A 65 14.97 17.16 -4.09
N VAL A 66 14.51 18.18 -3.34
CA VAL A 66 13.14 18.26 -2.81
C VAL A 66 12.06 18.13 -3.89
N ALA A 67 12.09 18.95 -4.94
CA ALA A 67 11.06 18.92 -5.99
C ALA A 67 11.03 17.56 -6.74
N PRO A 68 12.16 17.01 -7.24
CA PRO A 68 12.18 15.68 -7.81
C PRO A 68 11.67 14.58 -6.85
N ALA A 69 12.02 14.67 -5.57
CA ALA A 69 11.56 13.71 -4.56
C ALA A 69 10.04 13.76 -4.36
N ILE A 70 9.47 14.96 -4.23
CA ILE A 70 8.02 15.17 -4.08
C ILE A 70 7.28 14.62 -5.32
N ILE A 71 7.73 14.98 -6.52
CA ILE A 71 7.10 14.54 -7.78
C ILE A 71 7.16 13.01 -7.88
N GLY A 72 8.33 12.41 -7.63
CA GLY A 72 8.50 10.96 -7.65
C GLY A 72 7.57 10.28 -6.63
N GLY A 73 7.58 10.73 -5.38
CA GLY A 73 6.75 10.19 -4.32
C GLY A 73 5.25 10.27 -4.61
N LEU A 74 4.77 11.41 -5.10
CA LEU A 74 3.37 11.58 -5.50
C LEU A 74 3.00 10.69 -6.69
N ALA A 75 3.88 10.56 -7.69
CA ALA A 75 3.65 9.67 -8.82
C ALA A 75 3.54 8.20 -8.38
N GLY A 76 4.42 7.75 -7.48
CA GLY A 76 4.37 6.40 -6.92
C GLY A 76 3.11 6.15 -6.07
N ALA A 77 2.74 7.12 -5.24
CA ALA A 77 1.52 7.04 -4.44
C ALA A 77 0.26 7.00 -5.32
N LEU A 78 0.20 7.83 -6.37
CA LEU A 78 -0.90 7.84 -7.33
C LEU A 78 -1.02 6.49 -8.07
N LEU A 79 0.10 5.92 -8.51
CA LEU A 79 0.11 4.62 -9.16
C LEU A 79 -0.53 3.54 -8.29
N MET A 80 -0.17 3.51 -7.00
CA MET A 80 -0.72 2.55 -6.05
C MET A 80 -2.17 2.87 -5.67
N ALA A 81 -2.55 4.14 -5.58
CA ALA A 81 -3.93 4.55 -5.39
C ALA A 81 -4.84 4.07 -6.53
N VAL A 82 -4.39 4.21 -7.79
CA VAL A 82 -5.09 3.67 -8.97
C VAL A 82 -5.16 2.15 -8.90
N PHE A 83 -4.07 1.47 -8.55
CA PHE A 83 -4.07 0.02 -8.37
C PHE A 83 -5.15 -0.44 -7.38
N HIS A 84 -5.22 0.16 -6.20
CA HIS A 84 -6.25 -0.16 -5.20
C HIS A 84 -7.65 0.25 -5.66
N GLY A 85 -7.80 1.44 -6.25
CA GLY A 85 -9.07 1.94 -6.78
C GLY A 85 -9.68 1.03 -7.87
N CYS A 86 -8.83 0.38 -8.66
CA CYS A 86 -9.23 -0.62 -9.65
C CYS A 86 -9.32 -2.05 -9.10
N SER A 87 -9.48 -2.23 -7.78
CA SER A 87 -9.52 -3.53 -7.10
C SER A 87 -8.30 -4.42 -7.34
N GLY A 88 -7.14 -3.82 -7.60
CA GLY A 88 -5.90 -4.51 -7.94
C GLY A 88 -5.47 -5.53 -6.89
N ALA A 89 -5.58 -5.20 -5.59
CA ALA A 89 -5.21 -6.11 -4.50
C ALA A 89 -6.04 -7.40 -4.50
N PHE A 90 -7.36 -7.29 -4.75
CA PHE A 90 -8.24 -8.46 -4.85
C PHE A 90 -7.93 -9.31 -6.08
N ARG A 91 -7.71 -8.65 -7.22
CA ARG A 91 -7.35 -9.32 -8.49
C ARG A 91 -6.00 -10.03 -8.36
N LEU A 92 -5.05 -9.45 -7.64
CA LEU A 92 -3.76 -10.04 -7.38
C LEU A 92 -3.88 -11.30 -6.52
N ASN A 93 -4.64 -11.26 -5.42
CA ASN A 93 -4.93 -12.47 -4.64
C ASN A 93 -5.53 -13.58 -5.51
N THR A 94 -6.53 -13.26 -6.34
CA THR A 94 -7.12 -14.23 -7.28
C THR A 94 -6.08 -14.81 -8.24
N ALA A 95 -5.23 -13.96 -8.84
CA ALA A 95 -4.19 -14.40 -9.77
C ALA A 95 -3.13 -15.29 -9.11
N LEU A 96 -2.88 -15.09 -7.81
CA LEU A 96 -1.97 -15.90 -7.00
C LEU A 96 -2.65 -17.14 -6.38
N GLY A 97 -3.93 -17.40 -6.65
CA GLY A 97 -4.69 -18.50 -6.06
C GLY A 97 -4.96 -18.33 -4.56
N LEU A 98 -4.86 -17.11 -4.03
CA LEU A 98 -5.14 -16.77 -2.64
C LEU A 98 -6.61 -16.42 -2.44
N ALA A 99 -7.15 -16.75 -1.27
CA ALA A 99 -8.50 -16.35 -0.89
C ALA A 99 -8.61 -14.81 -0.78
N ASN A 100 -9.77 -14.27 -1.12
CA ASN A 100 -10.12 -12.87 -0.88
C ASN A 100 -10.96 -12.74 0.40
N PRO A 101 -10.78 -11.66 1.19
CA PRO A 101 -11.68 -11.36 2.29
C PRO A 101 -13.08 -10.94 1.77
N PRO A 102 -14.12 -11.04 2.60
CA PRO A 102 -15.45 -10.53 2.27
C PRO A 102 -15.41 -9.05 1.87
N ARG A 103 -16.21 -8.66 0.88
CA ARG A 103 -16.36 -7.24 0.52
C ARG A 103 -17.48 -6.63 1.34
N HIS A 104 -17.27 -5.42 1.87
CA HIS A 104 -18.30 -4.67 2.63
C HIS A 104 -19.61 -4.41 1.84
N SER A 105 -19.59 -4.53 0.51
CA SER A 105 -20.81 -4.42 -0.32
C SER A 105 -21.73 -5.64 -0.25
N GLU A 106 -21.27 -6.78 0.29
CA GLU A 106 -22.09 -8.01 0.36
C GLU A 106 -22.95 -8.08 1.64
N SER A 107 -22.71 -7.24 2.65
CA SER A 107 -23.50 -7.25 3.89
C SER A 107 -24.81 -6.46 3.81
N VAL A 108 -25.02 -5.65 2.77
CA VAL A 108 -26.21 -4.77 2.65
C VAL A 108 -27.40 -5.47 1.99
N THR A 109 -27.18 -6.57 1.25
CA THR A 109 -28.25 -7.32 0.56
C THR A 109 -28.82 -8.51 1.36
N GLN A 110 -28.49 -8.63 2.65
CA GLN A 110 -28.90 -9.77 3.49
C GLN A 110 -29.92 -9.41 4.59
N HIS A 111 -30.58 -8.25 4.50
CA HIS A 111 -31.66 -7.85 5.41
C HIS A 111 -32.93 -7.41 4.67
#